data_AF-A0A1G1F1L7-F1
#
_entry.id   AF-A0A1G1F1L7-F1
#
_cell.length_a   1.000
_cell.length_b   1.000
_cell.length_c   1.000
_cell.angle_alpha   90.00
_cell.angle_beta   90.00
_cell.angle_gamma   90.00
#
_symmetry.space_group_name_H-M   'P 1'
#
loop_
_entity.id
_entity.type
_entity.pdbx_description
1 polymer ?
#
loop_
_entity_poly.entity_id
_entity_poly.type
_entity_poly.pdbx_seq_one_letter_code
_entity_poly.pdbx_strand_id
1 'polypeptide(L)'
;MTECVRCGSCKAVCPTYAEDASEGMSARGRVVLMEKFRCGELSPSKKLEDALFSCVLCGACNKLCPLGVSVTDAIYDARVRLSESNKKRRFLNFIAKVGFKRTSEAFKILKFIETMGEILPIFKVKPFKTIRTMGLRFPDAALKDGMSIFKVSRPKGRIAVFAGCAANFIYPGTATALIESLNAMNYEVVLPKGEVCCGAPLMGLGLKEDAAEMADRNVKNFKKLNVEAVIGLCPTCVHFIKNEYKKLVGESIDIAMEISQFLSSELVSSKLKAPQTGLRKNSKLRVVYHDPCHSLYNLNIRPEPREILRSIGFNVVDSSGGCCGFGGAFRLLYQGLSEGILEQRIEDYKNADVIVTSCPNCVLQLRSKIKDKPVRHIAEVIREAMKGDRR
;
A
#
# COMPACT_ATOMS: atom_id res chain seq x y z
N MET A 1 27.99 -2.65 -2.71
CA MET A 1 26.98 -1.56 -2.82
C MET A 1 27.67 -0.42 -3.54
N THR A 2 27.10 0.10 -4.62
CA THR A 2 27.68 1.25 -5.34
C THR A 2 27.77 2.43 -4.38
N GLU A 3 28.88 3.16 -4.41
CA GLU A 3 29.15 4.23 -3.44
C GLU A 3 28.37 5.51 -3.77
N CYS A 4 27.76 6.12 -2.76
CA CYS A 4 26.97 7.34 -2.92
C CYS A 4 27.90 8.57 -3.05
N VAL A 5 27.94 9.19 -4.23
CA VAL A 5 28.71 10.43 -4.47
C VAL A 5 28.04 11.72 -3.95
N ARG A 6 26.90 11.58 -3.26
CA ARG A 6 26.19 12.70 -2.59
C ARG A 6 25.77 13.86 -3.51
N CYS A 7 25.54 13.61 -4.81
CA CYS A 7 25.15 14.64 -5.80
C CYS A 7 23.86 15.43 -5.46
N GLY A 8 22.97 14.89 -4.64
CA GLY A 8 21.79 15.60 -4.15
C GLY A 8 20.50 15.41 -4.95
N SER A 9 20.50 14.70 -6.08
CA SER A 9 19.28 14.46 -6.89
C SER A 9 18.14 13.86 -6.07
N CYS A 10 18.47 12.98 -5.13
CA CYS A 10 17.50 12.36 -4.23
C CYS A 10 16.75 13.33 -3.31
N LYS A 11 17.27 14.55 -3.07
CA LYS A 11 16.62 15.58 -2.24
C LYS A 11 15.35 16.10 -2.90
N ALA A 12 15.37 16.27 -4.23
CA ALA A 12 14.25 16.78 -5.01
C ALA A 12 13.00 15.87 -4.97
N VAL A 13 13.18 14.59 -4.67
CA VAL A 13 12.09 13.58 -4.68
C VAL A 13 11.80 12.98 -3.31
N CYS A 14 12.52 13.38 -2.26
CA CYS A 14 12.36 12.78 -0.94
C CYS A 14 11.22 13.48 -0.18
N PRO A 15 10.09 12.78 0.08
CA PRO A 15 8.90 13.42 0.67
C PRO A 15 9.16 13.91 2.10
N THR A 16 9.99 13.21 2.87
CA THR A 16 10.31 13.61 4.24
C THR A 16 11.28 14.78 4.29
N TYR A 17 12.13 14.93 3.26
CA TYR A 17 13.05 16.07 3.16
C TYR A 17 12.30 17.34 2.73
N ALA A 18 11.26 17.19 1.89
CA ALA A 18 10.41 18.30 1.49
C ALA A 18 9.66 18.91 2.69
N GLU A 19 9.34 18.10 3.70
CA GLU A 19 8.72 18.55 4.97
C GLU A 19 9.76 19.04 6.00
N ASP A 20 10.90 18.38 6.09
CA ASP A 20 11.98 18.73 7.01
C ASP A 20 13.31 18.76 6.22
N ALA A 21 13.76 19.98 5.91
CA ALA A 21 14.93 20.23 5.08
C ALA A 21 16.28 19.94 5.78
N SER A 22 16.28 19.30 6.95
CA SER A 22 17.50 18.82 7.59
C SER A 22 18.17 17.71 6.78
N GLU A 23 19.49 17.75 6.67
CA GLU A 23 20.22 16.84 5.79
C GLU A 23 20.04 15.37 6.21
N GLY A 24 19.86 15.08 7.49
CA GLY A 24 19.58 13.72 8.01
C GLY A 24 18.24 13.12 7.54
N MET A 25 17.32 13.95 7.02
CA MET A 25 16.03 13.50 6.48
C MET A 25 16.10 13.20 4.98
N SER A 26 17.19 13.60 4.32
CA SER A 26 17.43 13.31 2.90
C SER A 26 17.87 11.86 2.71
N ALA A 27 17.63 11.30 1.52
CA ALA A 27 18.06 9.96 1.20
C ALA A 27 19.60 9.81 1.27
N ARG A 28 20.36 10.77 0.75
CA ARG A 28 21.84 10.74 0.83
C ARG A 28 22.34 10.90 2.27
N GLY A 29 21.70 11.76 3.08
CA GLY A 29 22.06 11.93 4.47
C GLY A 29 21.84 10.66 5.27
N ARG A 30 20.71 9.97 5.02
CA ARG A 30 20.42 8.66 5.63
C ARG A 30 21.42 7.58 5.23
N VAL A 31 21.90 7.57 3.98
CA VAL A 31 22.98 6.65 3.56
C VAL A 31 24.24 6.88 4.40
N VAL A 32 24.66 8.14 4.56
CA VAL A 32 25.85 8.48 5.38
C VAL A 32 25.64 8.11 6.85
N LEU A 33 24.47 8.40 7.42
CA LEU A 33 24.13 8.06 8.80
C LEU A 33 24.18 6.54 9.02
N MET A 34 23.64 5.76 8.08
CA MET A 34 23.73 4.31 8.12
C MET A 34 25.17 3.83 7.99
N GLU A 35 25.96 4.35 7.05
CA GLU A 35 27.36 3.96 6.86
C GLU A 35 28.16 4.17 8.14
N LYS A 36 28.07 5.36 8.75
CA LYS A 36 28.73 5.66 10.02
C LYS A 36 28.23 4.78 11.17
N PHE A 37 26.93 4.50 11.23
CA PHE A 37 26.37 3.57 12.21
C PHE A 37 26.89 2.14 12.01
N ARG A 38 27.00 1.67 10.77
CA ARG A 38 27.54 0.35 10.43
C ARG A 38 29.02 0.22 10.75
N CYS A 39 29.79 1.30 10.58
CA CYS A 39 31.21 1.35 10.92
C CYS A 39 31.48 1.55 12.42
N GLY A 40 30.45 1.71 13.27
CA GLY A 40 30.60 1.94 14.71
C GLY A 40 30.97 3.36 15.11
N GLU A 41 31.03 4.30 14.16
CA GLU A 41 31.27 5.74 14.43
C GLU A 41 30.07 6.42 15.11
N LEU A 42 28.87 5.86 14.95
CA LEU A 42 27.66 6.33 15.61
C LEU A 42 27.11 5.25 16.54
N SER A 43 26.71 5.65 17.75
CA SER A 43 25.92 4.80 18.64
C SER A 43 24.41 5.02 18.43
N PRO A 44 23.55 4.04 18.77
CA PRO A 44 22.11 4.23 18.74
C PRO A 44 21.70 5.47 19.55
N SER A 45 20.92 6.35 18.92
CA SER A 45 20.39 7.55 19.56
C SER A 45 19.03 7.87 19.00
N LYS A 46 18.23 8.64 19.74
CA LYS A 46 16.91 9.08 19.29
C LYS A 46 16.97 9.81 17.95
N LYS A 47 17.96 10.69 17.75
CA LYS A 47 18.13 11.43 16.48
C LYS A 47 18.41 10.50 15.30
N LEU A 48 19.27 9.50 15.51
CA LEU A 48 19.58 8.50 14.49
C LEU A 48 18.36 7.64 14.15
N GLU A 49 17.63 7.18 15.18
CA GLU A 49 16.36 6.46 14.98
C GLU A 49 15.35 7.31 14.23
N ASP A 50 15.12 8.56 14.63
CA ASP A 50 14.16 9.44 13.99
C ASP A 50 14.53 9.70 12.52
N ALA A 51 15.81 9.91 12.21
CA ALA A 51 16.27 10.05 10.83
C ALA A 51 15.99 8.80 9.98
N LEU A 52 16.26 7.59 10.50
CA LEU A 52 16.16 6.34 9.73
C LEU A 52 14.72 5.79 9.66
N PHE A 53 13.96 5.86 10.76
CA PHE A 53 12.59 5.37 10.83
C PHE A 53 11.56 6.33 10.22
N SER A 54 11.88 7.61 10.07
CA SER A 54 11.04 8.56 9.34
C SER A 54 11.09 8.39 7.82
N CYS A 55 11.94 7.51 7.27
CA CYS A 55 11.88 7.19 5.84
C CYS A 55 10.57 6.45 5.51
N VAL A 56 9.81 6.90 4.50
CA VAL A 56 8.54 6.24 4.12
C VAL A 56 8.76 4.97 3.30
N LEU A 57 10.01 4.70 2.88
CA LEU A 57 10.39 3.56 2.01
C LEU A 57 9.77 3.59 0.60
N CYS A 58 9.37 4.76 0.12
CA CYS A 58 8.66 4.91 -1.15
C CYS A 58 9.46 4.59 -2.42
N GLY A 59 10.80 4.43 -2.34
CA GLY A 59 11.64 4.05 -3.48
C GLY A 59 11.99 5.17 -4.48
N ALA A 60 11.42 6.37 -4.36
CA ALA A 60 11.66 7.47 -5.32
C ALA A 60 13.16 7.79 -5.53
N CYS A 61 13.93 7.79 -4.44
CA CYS A 61 15.37 8.05 -4.49
C CYS A 61 16.17 6.93 -5.16
N ASN A 62 15.76 5.66 -5.03
CA ASN A 62 16.40 4.55 -5.75
C ASN A 62 16.19 4.72 -7.25
N LYS A 63 14.94 5.02 -7.67
CA LYS A 63 14.58 5.17 -9.09
C LYS A 63 15.33 6.30 -9.77
N LEU A 64 15.58 7.40 -9.07
CA LEU A 64 16.27 8.58 -9.60
C LEU A 64 17.81 8.47 -9.54
N CYS A 65 18.36 7.54 -8.75
CA CYS A 65 19.81 7.51 -8.52
C CYS A 65 20.58 7.05 -9.77
N PRO A 66 21.47 7.89 -10.36
CA PRO A 66 22.22 7.51 -11.56
C PRO A 66 23.23 6.38 -11.30
N LEU A 67 23.62 6.17 -10.04
CA LEU A 67 24.56 5.12 -9.62
C LEU A 67 23.85 3.86 -9.12
N GLY A 68 22.52 3.83 -9.13
CA GLY A 68 21.74 2.67 -8.66
C GLY A 68 21.89 2.37 -7.17
N VAL A 69 22.15 3.39 -6.33
CA VAL A 69 22.25 3.21 -4.87
C VAL A 69 20.88 2.77 -4.32
N SER A 70 20.84 1.59 -3.69
CA SER A 70 19.62 1.06 -3.06
C SER A 70 19.45 1.64 -1.65
N VAL A 71 18.87 2.84 -1.57
CA VAL A 71 18.63 3.53 -0.29
C VAL A 71 17.62 2.76 0.56
N THR A 72 16.60 2.14 -0.04
CA THR A 72 15.62 1.34 0.72
C THR A 72 16.25 0.13 1.40
N ASP A 73 17.16 -0.59 0.73
CA ASP A 73 17.86 -1.74 1.33
C ASP A 73 18.76 -1.28 2.49
N ALA A 74 19.44 -0.16 2.30
CA ALA A 74 20.20 0.51 3.34
C ALA A 74 19.34 0.85 4.57
N ILE A 75 18.16 1.44 4.36
CA ILE A 75 17.22 1.75 5.44
C ILE A 75 16.71 0.48 6.11
N TYR A 76 16.41 -0.57 5.36
CA TYR A 76 15.99 -1.85 5.93
C TYR A 76 17.06 -2.44 6.85
N ASP A 77 18.32 -2.52 6.41
CA ASP A 77 19.43 -3.00 7.25
C ASP A 77 19.59 -2.15 8.53
N ALA A 78 19.55 -0.82 8.38
CA ALA A 78 19.69 0.09 9.51
C ALA A 78 18.55 -0.10 10.55
N ARG A 79 17.31 -0.29 10.08
CA ARG A 79 16.16 -0.52 10.97
C ARG A 79 16.20 -1.87 11.66
N VAL A 80 16.70 -2.91 10.99
CA VAL A 80 16.91 -4.23 11.61
C VAL A 80 17.89 -4.11 12.78
N ARG A 81 19.02 -3.46 12.56
CA ARG A 81 20.04 -3.21 13.60
C ARG A 81 19.52 -2.34 14.76
N LEU A 82 18.59 -1.43 14.49
CA LEU A 82 17.99 -0.53 15.49
C LEU A 82 16.68 -1.05 16.09
N SER A 83 16.18 -2.20 15.66
CA SER A 83 14.86 -2.73 16.07
C SER A 83 14.74 -2.96 17.58
N GLU A 84 15.87 -3.16 18.27
CA GLU A 84 15.94 -3.39 19.72
C GLU A 84 16.77 -2.34 20.47
N SER A 85 17.06 -1.21 19.82
CA SER A 85 17.93 -0.14 20.32
C SER A 85 17.47 0.48 21.66
N ASN A 86 16.17 0.47 21.96
CA ASN A 86 15.65 0.99 23.22
C ASN A 86 14.39 0.26 23.70
N LYS A 87 14.06 0.40 25.00
CA LYS A 87 12.90 -0.26 25.65
C LYS A 87 11.57 0.08 24.97
N LYS A 88 11.36 1.35 24.59
CA LYS A 88 10.13 1.79 23.92
C LYS A 88 9.96 1.12 22.56
N ARG A 89 11.04 0.99 21.79
CA ARG A 89 11.05 0.31 20.49
C ARG A 89 10.75 -1.17 20.63
N ARG A 90 11.40 -1.86 21.58
CA ARG A 90 11.12 -3.27 21.88
C ARG A 90 9.65 -3.49 22.21
N PHE A 91 9.07 -2.62 23.04
CA PHE A 91 7.64 -2.68 23.36
C PHE A 91 6.74 -2.45 22.13
N LEU A 92 6.98 -1.40 21.35
CA LEU A 92 6.21 -1.12 20.12
C LEU A 92 6.30 -2.27 19.11
N ASN A 93 7.50 -2.82 18.94
CA ASN A 93 7.75 -3.94 18.04
C ASN A 93 7.09 -5.23 18.52
N PHE A 94 7.07 -5.49 19.83
CA PHE A 94 6.33 -6.60 20.42
C PHE A 94 4.83 -6.49 20.14
N ILE A 95 4.22 -5.31 20.35
CA ILE A 95 2.80 -5.07 20.06
C ILE A 95 2.52 -5.27 18.55
N ALA A 96 3.36 -4.71 17.68
CA ALA A 96 3.21 -4.88 16.23
C ALA A 96 3.30 -6.35 15.83
N LYS A 97 4.30 -7.09 16.33
CA LYS A 97 4.49 -8.52 16.08
C LYS A 97 3.24 -9.32 16.47
N VAL A 98 2.72 -9.12 17.68
CA VAL A 98 1.52 -9.82 18.15
C VAL A 98 0.31 -9.47 17.28
N GLY A 99 0.09 -8.19 17.00
CA GLY A 99 -1.03 -7.72 16.17
C GLY A 99 -1.00 -8.28 14.74
N PHE A 100 0.18 -8.35 14.12
CA PHE A 100 0.32 -8.92 12.78
C PHE A 100 0.27 -10.46 12.75
N LYS A 101 0.75 -11.16 13.78
CA LYS A 101 0.60 -12.64 13.85
C LYS A 101 -0.83 -13.06 14.11
N ARG A 102 -1.58 -12.28 14.89
CA ARG A 102 -2.99 -12.49 15.22
C ARG A 102 -3.87 -11.43 14.57
N THR A 103 -3.69 -11.27 13.25
CA THR A 103 -4.31 -10.17 12.50
C THR A 103 -5.84 -10.20 12.65
N SER A 104 -6.49 -11.36 12.53
CA SER A 104 -7.95 -11.49 12.64
C SER A 104 -8.47 -11.04 14.00
N GLU A 105 -7.84 -11.51 15.07
CA GLU A 105 -8.17 -11.18 16.45
C GLU A 105 -7.89 -9.71 16.76
N ALA A 106 -6.75 -9.18 16.29
CA ALA A 106 -6.41 -7.77 16.43
C ALA A 106 -7.45 -6.87 15.77
N PHE A 107 -7.93 -7.20 14.58
CA PHE A 107 -9.00 -6.44 13.93
C PHE A 107 -10.34 -6.56 14.65
N LYS A 108 -10.70 -7.73 15.20
CA LYS A 108 -11.90 -7.89 16.04
C LYS A 108 -11.84 -7.00 17.29
N ILE A 109 -10.68 -6.94 17.94
CA ILE A 109 -10.44 -6.05 19.09
C ILE A 109 -10.54 -4.58 18.66
N LEU A 110 -9.92 -4.20 17.55
CA LEU A 110 -9.99 -2.82 17.05
C LEU A 110 -11.43 -2.40 16.69
N LYS A 111 -12.22 -3.30 16.09
CA LYS A 111 -13.64 -3.08 15.83
C LYS A 111 -14.42 -2.88 17.14
N PHE A 112 -14.21 -3.75 18.13
CA PHE A 112 -14.85 -3.62 19.44
C PHE A 112 -14.51 -2.27 20.08
N ILE A 113 -13.24 -1.87 20.03
CA ILE A 113 -12.77 -0.56 20.50
C ILE A 113 -13.43 0.59 19.74
N GLU A 114 -13.58 0.50 18.41
CA GLU A 114 -14.27 1.49 17.58
C GLU A 114 -15.73 1.66 18.05
N THR A 115 -16.48 0.56 18.15
CA THR A 115 -17.89 0.57 18.59
C THR A 115 -18.05 1.12 20.00
N MET A 116 -17.18 0.73 20.93
CA MET A 116 -17.21 1.23 22.31
C MET A 116 -16.76 2.69 22.41
N GLY A 117 -15.93 3.16 21.48
CA GLY A 117 -15.43 4.53 21.42
C GLY A 117 -16.45 5.56 20.93
N GLU A 118 -17.53 5.12 20.29
CA GLU A 118 -18.71 5.94 20.04
C GLU A 118 -19.55 6.15 21.32
N ILE A 119 -19.40 5.28 22.33
CA ILE A 119 -20.24 5.24 23.54
C ILE A 119 -19.54 5.91 24.75
N LEU A 120 -18.20 5.82 24.88
CA LEU A 120 -17.48 6.28 26.08
C LEU A 120 -16.61 7.54 25.83
N PRO A 121 -16.67 8.58 26.70
CA PRO A 121 -15.90 9.82 26.56
C PRO A 121 -14.39 9.68 26.85
N ILE A 122 -13.93 8.48 27.25
CA ILE A 122 -12.52 8.16 27.48
C ILE A 122 -11.67 8.26 26.20
N PHE A 123 -12.29 8.26 25.01
CA PHE A 123 -11.60 8.31 23.72
C PHE A 123 -11.03 9.69 23.33
N LYS A 124 -11.07 10.68 24.23
CA LYS A 124 -10.37 11.97 24.09
C LYS A 124 -8.84 11.87 24.31
N VAL A 125 -8.30 10.75 24.79
CA VAL A 125 -6.83 10.53 24.92
C VAL A 125 -6.13 10.35 23.57
N LYS A 126 -4.91 10.91 23.45
CA LYS A 126 -4.11 11.01 22.21
C LYS A 126 -4.05 9.76 21.29
N PRO A 127 -3.80 8.53 21.78
CA PRO A 127 -3.70 7.36 20.88
C PRO A 127 -5.03 7.02 20.21
N PHE A 128 -6.15 7.17 20.91
CA PHE A 128 -7.49 6.89 20.36
C PHE A 128 -8.01 8.03 19.46
N LYS A 129 -7.66 9.28 19.77
CA LYS A 129 -7.87 10.41 18.85
C LYS A 129 -7.17 10.19 17.51
N THR A 130 -5.96 9.62 17.51
CA THR A 130 -5.19 9.30 16.29
C THR A 130 -5.93 8.29 15.40
N ILE A 131 -6.43 7.19 15.98
CA ILE A 131 -7.18 6.17 15.23
C ILE A 131 -8.44 6.78 14.61
N ARG A 132 -9.17 7.60 15.37
CA ARG A 132 -10.35 8.33 14.89
C ARG A 132 -10.00 9.32 13.76
N THR A 133 -8.87 10.02 13.84
CA THR A 133 -8.40 10.93 12.77
C THR A 133 -7.94 10.21 11.50
N MET A 134 -7.54 8.93 11.59
CA MET A 134 -7.21 8.13 10.40
C MET A 134 -8.46 7.72 9.60
N GLY A 135 -9.67 7.83 10.17
CA GLY A 135 -10.91 7.44 9.49
C GLY A 135 -11.00 5.95 9.18
N LEU A 136 -10.31 5.12 9.96
CA LEU A 136 -10.42 3.66 9.90
C LEU A 136 -11.85 3.27 10.30
N ARG A 137 -12.49 2.47 9.46
CA ARG A 137 -13.77 1.81 9.75
C ARG A 137 -13.61 0.33 9.52
N PHE A 138 -13.97 -0.49 10.51
CA PHE A 138 -13.82 -1.94 10.40
C PHE A 138 -15.16 -2.62 10.04
N PRO A 139 -15.21 -3.44 8.99
CA PRO A 139 -16.41 -4.14 8.54
C PRO A 139 -16.82 -5.26 9.52
N ASP A 140 -18.06 -5.75 9.36
CA ASP A 140 -18.58 -6.79 10.25
C ASP A 140 -17.91 -8.16 10.13
N ALA A 141 -17.48 -8.50 8.91
CA ALA A 141 -16.81 -9.75 8.59
C ALA A 141 -15.59 -9.49 7.70
N ALA A 142 -14.56 -10.32 7.89
CA ALA A 142 -13.41 -10.37 6.99
C ALA A 142 -13.77 -11.17 5.73
N LEU A 143 -13.09 -10.91 4.62
CA LEU A 143 -13.36 -11.60 3.35
C LEU A 143 -12.97 -13.10 3.39
N LYS A 144 -12.00 -13.50 4.22
CA LYS A 144 -11.22 -14.75 4.07
C LYS A 144 -11.44 -15.87 5.10
N ASP A 145 -12.61 -15.97 5.71
CA ASP A 145 -12.86 -17.03 6.71
C ASP A 145 -12.89 -18.48 6.12
N GLY A 146 -12.59 -18.69 4.81
CA GLY A 146 -12.45 -20.01 4.15
C GLY A 146 -11.68 -19.97 2.82
N MET A 147 -11.45 -21.13 2.18
CA MET A 147 -10.96 -21.18 0.80
C MET A 147 -12.15 -21.00 -0.14
N SER A 148 -12.32 -19.77 -0.61
CA SER A 148 -13.42 -19.40 -1.48
C SER A 148 -12.94 -19.46 -2.93
N ILE A 149 -13.21 -20.60 -3.58
CA ILE A 149 -13.09 -20.71 -5.05
C ILE A 149 -14.39 -20.19 -5.64
N PHE A 150 -14.31 -19.12 -6.43
CA PHE A 150 -15.44 -18.51 -7.13
C PHE A 150 -15.47 -19.04 -8.56
N LYS A 151 -16.29 -20.07 -8.77
CA LYS A 151 -16.40 -20.80 -10.03
C LYS A 151 -17.21 -20.02 -11.07
N VAL A 152 -16.89 -20.27 -12.34
CA VAL A 152 -17.65 -19.82 -13.52
C VAL A 152 -17.84 -21.00 -14.47
N SER A 153 -18.79 -20.91 -15.40
CA SER A 153 -19.01 -21.95 -16.40
C SER A 153 -17.94 -21.87 -17.50
N ARG A 154 -17.22 -22.97 -17.78
CA ARG A 154 -16.16 -23.04 -18.81
C ARG A 154 -15.10 -21.92 -18.65
N PRO A 155 -14.31 -21.93 -17.56
CA PRO A 155 -13.38 -20.85 -17.25
C PRO A 155 -12.29 -20.69 -18.33
N LYS A 156 -11.97 -19.42 -18.68
CA LYS A 156 -10.84 -19.06 -19.56
C LYS A 156 -9.50 -19.39 -18.89
N GLY A 157 -9.44 -19.27 -17.57
CA GLY A 157 -8.24 -19.46 -16.77
C GLY A 157 -8.54 -19.40 -15.27
N ARG A 158 -7.50 -19.53 -14.45
CA ARG A 158 -7.61 -19.51 -12.98
C ARG A 158 -6.71 -18.44 -12.40
N ILE A 159 -7.28 -17.54 -11.61
CA ILE A 159 -6.60 -16.39 -11.02
C ILE A 159 -6.67 -16.47 -9.51
N ALA A 160 -5.54 -16.32 -8.83
CA ALA A 160 -5.54 -16.13 -7.38
C ALA A 160 -5.55 -14.64 -7.04
N VAL A 161 -6.23 -14.25 -5.96
CA VAL A 161 -6.23 -12.86 -5.48
C VAL A 161 -5.48 -12.78 -4.16
N PHE A 162 -4.41 -11.97 -4.14
CA PHE A 162 -3.72 -11.57 -2.92
C PHE A 162 -4.43 -10.35 -2.33
N ALA A 163 -5.41 -10.58 -1.45
CA ALA A 163 -6.19 -9.47 -0.89
C ALA A 163 -5.37 -8.59 0.09
N GLY A 164 -4.36 -9.16 0.74
CA GLY A 164 -3.60 -8.51 1.81
C GLY A 164 -4.46 -8.19 3.04
N CYS A 165 -3.88 -7.46 4.00
CA CYS A 165 -4.58 -7.10 5.24
C CYS A 165 -5.64 -6.01 5.03
N ALA A 166 -5.32 -4.96 4.27
CA ALA A 166 -6.22 -3.80 4.10
C ALA A 166 -7.49 -4.17 3.34
N ALA A 167 -7.40 -4.86 2.19
CA ALA A 167 -8.60 -5.25 1.46
C ALA A 167 -9.36 -6.40 2.14
N ASN A 168 -8.74 -7.15 3.07
CA ASN A 168 -9.44 -8.18 3.83
C ASN A 168 -10.22 -7.61 5.03
N PHE A 169 -9.64 -6.67 5.77
CA PHE A 169 -10.13 -6.23 7.09
C PHE A 169 -10.56 -4.76 7.15
N ILE A 170 -10.29 -3.95 6.12
CA ILE A 170 -10.68 -2.52 6.10
C ILE A 170 -11.61 -2.26 4.92
N TYR A 171 -11.28 -2.80 3.74
CA TYR A 171 -12.07 -2.61 2.51
C TYR A 171 -12.42 -3.93 1.81
N PRO A 172 -13.19 -4.84 2.44
CA PRO A 172 -13.60 -6.11 1.83
C PRO A 172 -14.31 -5.93 0.50
N GLY A 173 -15.12 -4.87 0.36
CA GLY A 173 -15.80 -4.51 -0.88
C GLY A 173 -14.86 -4.28 -2.07
N THR A 174 -13.63 -3.82 -1.83
CA THR A 174 -12.61 -3.65 -2.88
C THR A 174 -12.15 -5.00 -3.44
N ALA A 175 -11.97 -6.00 -2.57
CA ALA A 175 -11.58 -7.34 -3.00
C ALA A 175 -12.75 -8.09 -3.66
N THR A 176 -13.95 -7.97 -3.12
CA THR A 176 -15.18 -8.45 -3.77
C THR A 176 -15.33 -7.84 -5.17
N ALA A 177 -15.05 -6.55 -5.35
CA ALA A 177 -15.13 -5.90 -6.65
C ALA A 177 -14.18 -6.49 -7.69
N LEU A 178 -12.95 -6.84 -7.30
CA LEU A 178 -12.02 -7.54 -8.19
C LEU A 178 -12.53 -8.95 -8.53
N ILE A 179 -13.01 -9.72 -7.54
CA ILE A 179 -13.52 -11.08 -7.75
C ILE A 179 -14.69 -11.09 -8.74
N GLU A 180 -15.67 -10.21 -8.52
CA GLU A 180 -16.82 -10.06 -9.42
C GLU A 180 -16.39 -9.65 -10.84
N SER A 181 -15.40 -8.76 -10.96
CA SER A 181 -14.88 -8.31 -12.26
C SER A 181 -14.18 -9.45 -13.00
N LEU A 182 -13.34 -10.23 -12.31
CA LEU A 182 -12.66 -11.40 -12.89
C LEU A 182 -13.64 -12.51 -13.28
N ASN A 183 -14.66 -12.79 -12.46
CA ASN A 183 -15.71 -13.75 -12.82
C ASN A 183 -16.51 -13.28 -14.04
N ALA A 184 -16.80 -11.98 -14.16
CA ALA A 184 -17.46 -11.43 -15.35
C ALA A 184 -16.59 -11.52 -16.62
N MET A 185 -15.26 -11.59 -16.47
CA MET A 185 -14.30 -11.90 -17.55
C MET A 185 -14.11 -13.42 -17.76
N ASN A 186 -14.96 -14.24 -17.12
CA ASN A 186 -14.95 -15.70 -17.22
C ASN A 186 -13.69 -16.37 -16.65
N TYR A 187 -13.09 -15.78 -15.61
CA TYR A 187 -12.04 -16.42 -14.80
C TYR A 187 -12.61 -17.12 -13.57
N GLU A 188 -12.08 -18.30 -13.25
CA GLU A 188 -12.24 -18.87 -11.91
C GLU A 188 -11.30 -18.13 -10.94
N VAL A 189 -11.83 -17.67 -9.81
CA VAL A 189 -11.04 -16.91 -8.82
C VAL A 189 -10.78 -17.73 -7.57
N VAL A 190 -9.55 -17.71 -7.09
CA VAL A 190 -9.11 -18.42 -5.89
C VAL A 190 -8.71 -17.42 -4.80
N LEU A 191 -9.40 -17.47 -3.66
CA LEU A 191 -8.94 -16.84 -2.42
C LEU A 191 -8.32 -17.90 -1.48
N PRO A 192 -6.99 -17.92 -1.29
CA PRO A 192 -6.36 -18.91 -0.42
C PRO A 192 -6.58 -18.58 1.06
N LYS A 193 -7.13 -19.54 1.82
CA LYS A 193 -7.37 -19.43 3.28
C LYS A 193 -6.11 -19.13 4.09
N GLY A 194 -4.97 -19.63 3.64
CA GLY A 194 -3.68 -19.50 4.34
C GLY A 194 -2.95 -18.19 4.12
N GLU A 195 -3.47 -17.27 3.29
CA GLU A 195 -2.80 -15.99 3.05
C GLU A 195 -2.66 -15.20 4.35
N VAL A 196 -1.44 -14.72 4.61
CA VAL A 196 -1.12 -13.79 5.69
C VAL A 196 -0.70 -12.44 5.11
N CYS A 197 -0.52 -11.43 5.98
CA CYS A 197 0.03 -10.13 5.57
C CYS A 197 1.30 -10.31 4.74
N CYS A 198 1.57 -9.41 3.78
CA CYS A 198 2.78 -9.49 2.97
C CYS A 198 4.07 -9.30 3.78
N GLY A 199 4.02 -8.80 5.02
CA GLY A 199 5.21 -8.61 5.87
C GLY A 199 5.91 -7.25 5.70
N ALA A 200 5.55 -6.45 4.69
CA ALA A 200 6.15 -5.13 4.45
C ALA A 200 6.14 -4.20 5.68
N PRO A 201 5.04 -4.10 6.49
CA PRO A 201 5.05 -3.29 7.69
C PRO A 201 6.05 -3.77 8.76
N LEU A 202 6.20 -5.09 8.92
CA LEU A 202 7.14 -5.67 9.89
C LEU A 202 8.58 -5.42 9.46
N MET A 203 8.90 -5.62 8.19
CA MET A 203 10.21 -5.28 7.64
C MET A 203 10.51 -3.78 7.80
N GLY A 204 9.51 -2.93 7.57
CA GLY A 204 9.61 -1.50 7.82
C GLY A 204 9.84 -1.10 9.28
N LEU A 205 9.57 -1.99 10.24
CA LEU A 205 9.88 -1.81 11.67
C LEU A 205 11.21 -2.45 12.09
N GLY A 206 11.93 -3.08 11.15
CA GLY A 206 13.15 -3.83 11.42
C GLY A 206 12.91 -5.25 11.93
N LEU A 207 11.66 -5.74 11.91
CA LEU A 207 11.30 -7.11 12.32
C LEU A 207 11.48 -8.08 11.14
N LYS A 208 12.73 -8.30 10.73
CA LYS A 208 13.09 -9.06 9.53
C LYS A 208 12.64 -10.52 9.60
N GLU A 209 12.83 -11.17 10.73
CA GLU A 209 12.53 -12.59 10.91
C GLU A 209 11.01 -12.82 10.85
N ASP A 210 10.22 -11.95 11.48
CA ASP A 210 8.76 -12.03 11.42
C ASP A 210 8.23 -11.68 10.01
N ALA A 211 8.88 -10.78 9.28
CA ALA A 211 8.56 -10.53 7.86
C ALA A 211 8.91 -11.72 6.96
N ALA A 212 10.05 -12.39 7.21
CA ALA A 212 10.47 -13.59 6.49
C ALA A 212 9.51 -14.77 6.75
N GLU A 213 9.05 -14.95 7.99
CA GLU A 213 8.03 -15.97 8.33
C GLU A 213 6.74 -15.76 7.53
N MET A 214 6.29 -14.51 7.38
CA MET A 214 5.12 -14.18 6.57
C MET A 214 5.35 -14.42 5.07
N ALA A 215 6.53 -14.06 4.56
CA ALA A 215 6.91 -14.29 3.18
C ALA A 215 6.91 -15.79 2.84
N ASP A 216 7.57 -16.61 3.66
CA ASP A 216 7.64 -18.07 3.50
C ASP A 216 6.23 -18.72 3.48
N ARG A 217 5.35 -18.34 4.41
CA ARG A 217 3.96 -18.82 4.43
C ARG A 217 3.21 -18.47 3.16
N ASN A 218 3.33 -17.23 2.69
CA ASN A 218 2.68 -16.80 1.47
C ASN A 218 3.24 -17.53 0.24
N VAL A 219 4.56 -17.67 0.12
CA VAL A 219 5.18 -18.44 -0.97
C VAL A 219 4.65 -19.88 -1.00
N LYS A 220 4.68 -20.59 0.14
CA LYS A 220 4.14 -21.96 0.26
C LYS A 220 2.66 -22.05 -0.10
N ASN A 221 1.87 -21.04 0.29
CA ASN A 221 0.43 -21.03 0.04
C ASN A 221 0.05 -20.75 -1.41
N PHE A 222 0.80 -19.88 -2.10
CA PHE A 222 0.49 -19.49 -3.47
C PHE A 222 1.15 -20.41 -4.51
N LYS A 223 2.36 -20.91 -4.27
CA LYS A 223 3.06 -21.80 -5.23
C LYS A 223 2.36 -23.14 -5.46
N LYS A 224 1.60 -23.63 -4.48
CA LYS A 224 0.80 -24.86 -4.63
C LYS A 224 -0.48 -24.66 -5.43
N LEU A 225 -0.83 -23.43 -5.81
CA LEU A 225 -2.01 -23.14 -6.59
C LEU A 225 -1.71 -23.28 -8.08
N ASN A 226 -2.54 -24.02 -8.80
CA ASN A 226 -2.51 -24.05 -10.26
C ASN A 226 -3.29 -22.85 -10.81
N VAL A 227 -2.63 -21.68 -10.89
CA VAL A 227 -3.18 -20.40 -11.36
C VAL A 227 -2.19 -19.71 -12.29
N GLU A 228 -2.69 -18.93 -13.24
CA GLU A 228 -1.85 -18.23 -14.23
C GLU A 228 -1.31 -16.89 -13.71
N ALA A 229 -2.01 -16.27 -12.75
CA ALA A 229 -1.58 -15.02 -12.14
C ALA A 229 -2.05 -14.90 -10.68
N VAL A 230 -1.32 -14.09 -9.92
CA VAL A 230 -1.68 -13.68 -8.55
C VAL A 230 -1.90 -12.17 -8.53
N ILE A 231 -3.15 -11.74 -8.39
CA ILE A 231 -3.51 -10.33 -8.50
C ILE A 231 -3.54 -9.67 -7.12
N GLY A 232 -2.67 -8.70 -6.91
CA GLY A 232 -2.60 -7.89 -5.70
C GLY A 232 -3.39 -6.59 -5.82
N LEU A 233 -4.17 -6.29 -4.78
CA LEU A 233 -4.94 -5.04 -4.63
C LEU A 233 -4.13 -3.89 -4.01
N CYS A 234 -2.84 -4.10 -3.74
CA CYS A 234 -2.01 -3.12 -3.08
C CYS A 234 -0.61 -3.13 -3.71
N PRO A 235 -0.15 -2.01 -4.31
CA PRO A 235 1.17 -1.91 -4.91
C PRO A 235 2.29 -2.23 -3.94
N THR A 236 2.15 -1.88 -2.66
CA THR A 236 3.12 -2.26 -1.61
C THR A 236 3.22 -3.78 -1.47
N CYS A 237 2.09 -4.49 -1.48
CA CYS A 237 2.11 -5.95 -1.38
C CYS A 237 2.81 -6.57 -2.59
N VAL A 238 2.45 -6.13 -3.81
CA VAL A 238 3.04 -6.66 -5.05
C VAL A 238 4.53 -6.33 -5.13
N HIS A 239 4.94 -5.10 -4.83
CA HIS A 239 6.36 -4.73 -4.75
C HIS A 239 7.10 -5.62 -3.75
N PHE A 240 6.57 -5.78 -2.53
CA PHE A 240 7.26 -6.54 -1.49
C PHE A 240 7.37 -8.03 -1.84
N ILE A 241 6.32 -8.61 -2.41
CA ILE A 241 6.32 -9.97 -2.93
C ILE A 241 7.41 -10.13 -4.00
N LYS A 242 7.40 -9.29 -5.05
CA LYS A 242 8.30 -9.45 -6.20
C LYS A 242 9.76 -9.13 -5.86
N ASN A 243 10.01 -8.08 -5.09
CA ASN A 243 11.34 -7.50 -4.94
C ASN A 243 12.01 -7.84 -3.60
N GLU A 244 11.23 -8.13 -2.55
CA GLU A 244 11.79 -8.35 -1.21
C GLU A 244 11.72 -9.81 -0.75
N TYR A 245 10.71 -10.61 -1.16
CA TYR A 245 10.64 -12.01 -0.73
C TYR A 245 11.88 -12.81 -1.11
N LYS A 246 12.39 -12.65 -2.34
CA LYS A 246 13.58 -13.36 -2.79
C LYS A 246 14.81 -13.07 -1.91
N LYS A 247 14.92 -11.84 -1.39
CA LYS A 247 15.99 -11.45 -0.45
C LYS A 247 15.78 -12.01 0.96
N LEU A 248 14.52 -12.18 1.37
CA LEU A 248 14.17 -12.65 2.72
C LEU A 248 14.20 -14.17 2.85
N VAL A 249 13.70 -14.89 1.84
CA VAL A 249 13.46 -16.35 1.91
C VAL A 249 13.94 -17.11 0.68
N GLY A 250 14.69 -16.46 -0.24
CA GLY A 250 15.24 -17.11 -1.44
C GLY A 250 14.25 -17.31 -2.59
N GLU A 251 12.95 -17.11 -2.35
CA GLU A 251 11.88 -17.33 -3.32
C GLU A 251 10.91 -16.15 -3.38
N SER A 252 10.12 -16.07 -4.46
CA SER A 252 9.04 -15.09 -4.63
C SER A 252 7.79 -15.78 -5.21
N ILE A 253 6.71 -15.00 -5.37
CA ILE A 253 5.54 -15.35 -6.17
C ILE A 253 5.68 -14.55 -7.47
N ASP A 254 6.44 -15.08 -8.43
CA ASP A 254 6.87 -14.33 -9.62
C ASP A 254 5.70 -13.88 -10.51
N ILE A 255 4.64 -14.69 -10.55
CA ILE A 255 3.37 -14.40 -11.24
C ILE A 255 2.50 -13.36 -10.51
N ALA A 256 3.00 -12.72 -9.45
CA ALA A 256 2.32 -11.62 -8.79
C ALA A 256 2.29 -10.38 -9.68
N MET A 257 1.11 -9.81 -9.83
CA MET A 257 0.84 -8.62 -10.63
C MET A 257 -0.07 -7.67 -9.86
N GLU A 258 0.09 -6.38 -10.08
CA GLU A 258 -0.83 -5.39 -9.56
C GLU A 258 -2.08 -5.33 -10.43
N ILE A 259 -3.22 -5.06 -9.81
CA ILE A 259 -4.54 -5.09 -10.46
C ILE A 259 -4.61 -4.35 -11.80
N SER A 260 -4.02 -3.16 -11.90
CA SER A 260 -4.05 -2.32 -13.09
C SER A 260 -3.23 -2.93 -14.22
N GLN A 261 -2.11 -3.59 -13.90
CA GLN A 261 -1.29 -4.27 -14.91
C GLN A 261 -2.07 -5.40 -15.59
N PHE A 262 -2.72 -6.26 -14.80
CA PHE A 262 -3.49 -7.38 -15.34
C PHE A 262 -4.78 -6.92 -16.03
N LEU A 263 -5.50 -5.97 -15.43
CA LEU A 263 -6.77 -5.52 -16.02
C LEU A 263 -6.57 -4.65 -17.26
N SER A 264 -5.42 -3.98 -17.45
CA SER A 264 -5.18 -3.26 -18.71
C SER A 264 -5.08 -4.25 -19.88
N SER A 265 -4.35 -5.36 -19.72
CA SER A 265 -4.25 -6.38 -20.78
C SER A 265 -5.60 -7.03 -21.11
N GLU A 266 -6.52 -7.13 -20.15
CA GLU A 266 -7.84 -7.75 -20.36
C GLU A 266 -8.91 -6.75 -20.86
N LEU A 267 -8.81 -5.47 -20.48
CA LEU A 267 -9.89 -4.50 -20.68
C LEU A 267 -9.68 -3.49 -21.81
N VAL A 268 -8.46 -3.31 -22.34
CA VAL A 268 -8.21 -2.27 -23.36
C VAL A 268 -9.01 -2.52 -24.65
N SER A 269 -9.37 -3.76 -24.96
CA SER A 269 -10.25 -4.12 -26.09
C SER A 269 -11.75 -4.13 -25.75
N SER A 270 -12.12 -3.97 -24.48
CA SER A 270 -13.51 -4.06 -24.01
C SER A 270 -14.24 -2.72 -24.15
N LYS A 271 -15.43 -2.71 -24.77
CA LYS A 271 -16.31 -1.53 -24.89
C LYS A 271 -17.05 -1.22 -23.58
N LEU A 272 -16.31 -0.97 -22.49
CA LEU A 272 -16.88 -0.62 -21.20
C LEU A 272 -17.45 0.82 -21.19
N LYS A 273 -18.37 1.09 -20.26
CA LYS A 273 -18.99 2.41 -20.08
C LYS A 273 -18.73 2.94 -18.67
N ALA A 274 -18.74 4.26 -18.52
CA ALA A 274 -18.44 4.92 -17.25
C ALA A 274 -19.50 4.55 -16.19
N PRO A 275 -19.09 4.23 -14.94
CA PRO A 275 -20.00 4.03 -13.80
C PRO A 275 -21.04 5.14 -13.68
N GLN A 276 -22.30 4.77 -13.46
CA GLN A 276 -23.42 5.73 -13.36
C GLN A 276 -23.71 6.22 -11.92
N THR A 277 -22.84 5.96 -10.93
CA THR A 277 -23.16 6.17 -9.51
C THR A 277 -22.67 7.53 -8.97
N GLY A 278 -23.60 8.30 -8.38
CA GLY A 278 -23.35 9.39 -7.42
C GLY A 278 -22.86 10.74 -7.97
N LEU A 279 -22.30 10.77 -9.17
CA LEU A 279 -21.91 11.99 -9.88
C LEU A 279 -22.59 11.97 -11.24
N ARG A 280 -23.21 13.10 -11.60
CA ARG A 280 -24.17 13.24 -12.71
C ARG A 280 -23.70 12.52 -13.97
N LYS A 281 -24.69 11.93 -14.66
CA LYS A 281 -24.78 11.21 -15.95
C LYS A 281 -23.97 11.78 -17.13
N ASN A 282 -22.72 12.18 -16.92
CA ASN A 282 -21.92 12.92 -17.87
C ASN A 282 -20.55 12.27 -17.99
N SER A 283 -20.20 11.87 -19.21
CA SER A 283 -18.83 11.50 -19.64
C SER A 283 -17.80 12.63 -19.48
N LYS A 284 -18.14 13.70 -18.75
CA LYS A 284 -17.33 14.88 -18.46
C LYS A 284 -16.67 14.85 -17.07
N LEU A 285 -16.90 13.81 -16.25
CA LEU A 285 -16.27 13.73 -14.94
C LEU A 285 -14.75 13.68 -15.07
N ARG A 286 -14.09 14.63 -14.41
CA ARG A 286 -12.64 14.75 -14.30
C ARG A 286 -12.16 13.77 -13.24
N VAL A 287 -11.61 12.66 -13.69
CA VAL A 287 -10.99 11.67 -12.80
C VAL A 287 -9.51 12.00 -12.67
N VAL A 288 -9.07 12.28 -11.45
CA VAL A 288 -7.64 12.37 -11.14
C VAL A 288 -7.19 11.02 -10.63
N TYR A 289 -6.22 10.42 -11.31
CA TYR A 289 -5.58 9.21 -10.81
C TYR A 289 -4.39 9.57 -9.92
N HIS A 290 -4.43 9.15 -8.65
CA HIS A 290 -3.30 9.21 -7.75
C HIS A 290 -2.44 7.97 -7.94
N ASP A 291 -1.26 8.15 -8.53
CA ASP A 291 -0.25 7.11 -8.70
C ASP A 291 0.42 6.77 -7.36
N PRO A 292 0.21 5.56 -6.81
CA PRO A 292 0.91 5.14 -5.60
C PRO A 292 2.42 5.07 -5.83
N CYS A 293 3.22 5.52 -4.86
CA CYS A 293 4.68 5.50 -4.97
C CYS A 293 5.28 4.13 -5.39
N HIS A 294 4.82 3.02 -4.80
CA HIS A 294 5.33 1.69 -5.19
C HIS A 294 4.88 1.26 -6.60
N SER A 295 3.77 1.77 -7.12
CA SER A 295 3.41 1.57 -8.53
C SER A 295 4.43 2.27 -9.43
N LEU A 296 4.72 3.54 -9.16
CA LEU A 296 5.64 4.35 -9.98
C LEU A 296 7.09 3.87 -9.90
N TYR A 297 7.63 3.75 -8.69
CA TYR A 297 9.07 3.67 -8.48
C TYR A 297 9.59 2.24 -8.40
N ASN A 298 8.73 1.26 -8.10
CA ASN A 298 9.13 -0.13 -7.88
C ASN A 298 8.50 -1.11 -8.88
N LEU A 299 7.28 -0.84 -9.34
CA LEU A 299 6.57 -1.68 -10.31
C LEU A 299 6.57 -1.11 -11.73
N ASN A 300 6.93 0.17 -11.91
CA ASN A 300 6.90 0.90 -13.18
C ASN A 300 5.52 0.94 -13.85
N ILE A 301 4.46 0.94 -13.04
CA ILE A 301 3.07 1.01 -13.51
C ILE A 301 2.64 2.47 -13.55
N ARG A 302 2.25 2.93 -14.74
CA ARG A 302 1.82 4.32 -14.99
C ARG A 302 0.80 4.41 -16.12
N PRO A 303 1.02 3.88 -17.33
CA PRO A 303 0.01 3.96 -18.39
C PRO A 303 -1.24 3.12 -18.07
N GLU A 304 -1.07 1.96 -17.45
CA GLU A 304 -2.10 0.92 -17.31
C GLU A 304 -3.36 1.40 -16.57
N PRO A 305 -3.27 2.08 -15.41
CA PRO A 305 -4.46 2.59 -14.74
C PRO A 305 -5.22 3.63 -15.59
N ARG A 306 -4.50 4.43 -16.39
CA ARG A 306 -5.08 5.47 -17.24
C ARG A 306 -5.78 4.87 -18.44
N GLU A 307 -5.16 3.86 -19.07
CA GLU A 307 -5.75 3.10 -20.17
C GLU A 307 -7.08 2.48 -19.75
N ILE A 308 -7.12 1.83 -18.59
CA ILE A 308 -8.37 1.28 -18.03
C ILE A 308 -9.42 2.38 -17.82
N LEU A 309 -9.05 3.48 -17.15
CA LEU A 309 -10.02 4.54 -16.86
C LEU A 309 -10.53 5.25 -18.12
N ARG A 310 -9.68 5.40 -19.15
CA ARG A 310 -10.07 5.95 -20.45
C ARG A 310 -10.93 4.97 -21.25
N SER A 311 -10.66 3.66 -21.21
CA SER A 311 -11.51 2.66 -21.87
C SER A 311 -12.90 2.56 -21.25
N ILE A 312 -13.02 2.91 -19.96
CA ILE A 312 -14.28 3.08 -19.25
C ILE A 312 -14.98 4.41 -19.64
N GLY A 313 -14.31 5.33 -20.35
CA GLY A 313 -14.90 6.58 -20.84
C GLY A 313 -14.76 7.77 -19.89
N PHE A 314 -13.81 7.74 -18.96
CA PHE A 314 -13.48 8.89 -18.12
C PHE A 314 -12.53 9.88 -18.80
N ASN A 315 -12.68 11.17 -18.46
CA ASN A 315 -11.65 12.17 -18.71
C ASN A 315 -10.59 12.09 -17.61
N VAL A 316 -9.47 11.43 -17.90
CA VAL A 316 -8.40 11.19 -16.92
C VAL A 316 -7.39 12.34 -16.94
N VAL A 317 -7.23 12.98 -15.79
CA VAL A 317 -6.25 14.04 -15.54
C VAL A 317 -5.10 13.48 -14.70
N ASP A 318 -3.88 13.83 -15.09
CA ASP A 318 -2.68 13.42 -14.37
C ASP A 318 -2.51 14.19 -13.06
N SER A 319 -2.07 13.47 -12.02
CA SER A 319 -1.50 14.07 -10.81
C SER A 319 0.03 13.99 -10.84
N SER A 320 0.70 14.73 -9.95
CA SER A 320 2.13 14.57 -9.73
C SER A 320 2.49 13.21 -9.09
N GLY A 321 1.49 12.50 -8.55
CA GLY A 321 1.59 11.13 -8.04
C GLY A 321 2.51 10.99 -6.82
N GLY A 322 2.95 9.76 -6.51
CA GLY A 322 4.01 9.51 -5.54
C GLY A 322 3.51 9.24 -4.11
N CYS A 323 4.30 9.66 -3.12
CA CYS A 323 4.01 9.34 -1.72
C CYS A 323 2.80 10.13 -1.21
N CYS A 324 1.76 9.44 -0.72
CA CYS A 324 0.61 10.05 -0.05
C CYS A 324 0.84 10.35 1.44
N GLY A 325 1.94 9.86 2.02
CA GLY A 325 2.27 10.02 3.43
C GLY A 325 1.83 8.88 4.35
N PHE A 326 1.13 7.84 3.89
CA PHE A 326 0.66 6.77 4.79
C PHE A 326 1.81 5.91 5.39
N GLY A 327 2.56 5.19 4.55
CA GLY A 327 3.75 4.44 4.98
C GLY A 327 3.55 3.38 6.08
N GLY A 328 2.33 2.91 6.32
CA GLY A 328 2.04 1.92 7.37
C GLY A 328 2.25 2.51 8.77
N ALA A 329 3.19 1.94 9.54
CA ALA A 329 3.52 2.45 10.87
C ALA A 329 4.05 3.90 10.85
N PHE A 330 4.56 4.37 9.70
CA PHE A 330 5.00 5.76 9.54
C PHE A 330 3.90 6.77 9.89
N ARG A 331 2.67 6.63 9.37
CA ARG A 331 1.54 7.53 9.70
C ARG A 331 1.29 7.59 11.21
N LEU A 332 1.42 6.46 11.92
CA LEU A 332 1.17 6.38 13.36
C LEU A 332 2.29 7.03 14.19
N LEU A 333 3.54 6.80 13.79
CA LEU A 333 4.73 7.22 14.54
C LEU A 333 5.17 8.66 14.21
N TYR A 334 4.91 9.12 12.98
CA TYR A 334 5.38 10.39 12.43
C TYR A 334 4.22 11.19 11.84
N GLN A 335 3.19 11.44 12.66
CA GLN A 335 1.92 12.05 12.21
C GLN A 335 2.11 13.39 11.49
N GLY A 336 2.91 14.30 12.06
CA GLY A 336 3.14 15.62 11.46
C GLY A 336 3.79 15.53 10.07
N LEU A 337 4.85 14.72 9.92
CA LEU A 337 5.47 14.48 8.61
C LEU A 337 4.48 13.84 7.63
N SER A 338 3.67 12.90 8.10
CA SER A 338 2.69 12.23 7.26
C SER A 338 1.59 13.17 6.74
N GLU A 339 1.10 14.07 7.59
CA GLU A 339 0.13 15.09 7.22
C GLU A 339 0.72 16.13 6.28
N GLY A 340 1.94 16.59 6.53
CA GLY A 340 2.64 17.50 5.63
C GLY A 340 2.83 16.91 4.23
N ILE A 341 3.30 15.66 4.13
CA ILE A 341 3.43 14.95 2.84
C ILE A 341 2.09 14.87 2.10
N LEU A 342 0.98 14.67 2.82
CA LEU A 342 -0.35 14.66 2.22
C LEU A 342 -0.76 16.05 1.75
N GLU A 343 -0.47 17.10 2.52
CA GLU A 343 -0.79 18.50 2.20
C GLU A 343 -0.18 18.93 0.87
N GLN A 344 1.08 18.55 0.61
CA GLN A 344 1.76 18.81 -0.66
C GLN A 344 1.04 18.23 -1.89
N ARG A 345 0.13 17.27 -1.71
CA ARG A 345 -0.60 16.61 -2.79
C ARG A 345 -2.00 17.15 -2.99
N ILE A 346 -2.55 17.95 -2.07
CA ILE A 346 -3.97 18.33 -2.12
C ILE A 346 -4.30 19.13 -3.39
N GLU A 347 -3.39 19.99 -3.85
CA GLU A 347 -3.61 20.83 -5.01
C GLU A 347 -3.85 20.01 -6.29
N ASP A 348 -3.20 18.84 -6.42
CA ASP A 348 -3.41 17.91 -7.55
C ASP A 348 -4.88 17.47 -7.69
N TYR A 349 -5.63 17.49 -6.59
CA TYR A 349 -7.00 16.98 -6.54
C TYR A 349 -8.07 18.08 -6.48
N LYS A 350 -7.68 19.35 -6.46
CA LYS A 350 -8.61 20.47 -6.31
C LYS A 350 -9.71 20.46 -7.37
N ASN A 351 -9.33 20.21 -8.61
CA ASN A 351 -10.24 20.17 -9.77
C ASN A 351 -10.74 18.75 -10.12
N ALA A 352 -10.52 17.77 -9.25
CA ALA A 352 -11.03 16.42 -9.43
C ALA A 352 -12.51 16.35 -9.04
N ASP A 353 -13.32 15.67 -9.86
CA ASP A 353 -14.65 15.21 -9.47
C ASP A 353 -14.56 13.90 -8.68
N VAL A 354 -13.64 13.02 -9.07
CA VAL A 354 -13.33 11.75 -8.39
C VAL A 354 -11.82 11.56 -8.35
N ILE A 355 -11.33 11.05 -7.23
CA ILE A 355 -9.95 10.59 -7.09
C ILE A 355 -9.93 9.07 -7.14
N VAL A 356 -9.13 8.50 -8.03
CA VAL A 356 -8.96 7.05 -8.15
C VAL A 356 -7.53 6.67 -7.85
N THR A 357 -7.31 5.55 -7.18
CA THR A 357 -5.99 4.98 -6.95
C THR A 357 -6.08 3.46 -6.87
N SER A 358 -4.96 2.76 -6.99
CA SER A 358 -4.92 1.30 -6.82
C SER A 358 -4.35 0.85 -5.49
N CYS A 359 -4.16 1.77 -4.54
CA CYS A 359 -3.64 1.45 -3.22
C CYS A 359 -4.69 1.71 -2.13
N PRO A 360 -5.15 0.70 -1.37
CA PRO A 360 -6.13 0.89 -0.30
C PRO A 360 -5.61 1.81 0.81
N ASN A 361 -4.29 1.83 1.04
CA ASN A 361 -3.68 2.74 2.00
C ASN A 361 -3.68 4.20 1.51
N CYS A 362 -3.52 4.43 0.19
CA CYS A 362 -3.70 5.77 -0.38
C CYS A 362 -5.16 6.21 -0.27
N VAL A 363 -6.13 5.30 -0.50
CA VAL A 363 -7.57 5.59 -0.30
C VAL A 363 -7.80 6.05 1.14
N LEU A 364 -7.31 5.31 2.14
CA LEU A 364 -7.44 5.67 3.54
C LEU A 364 -6.82 7.04 3.86
N GLN A 365 -5.58 7.27 3.41
CA GLN A 365 -4.84 8.51 3.66
C GLN A 365 -5.50 9.72 3.01
N LEU A 366 -5.87 9.63 1.73
CA LEU A 366 -6.53 10.73 1.01
C LEU A 366 -7.90 11.04 1.62
N ARG A 367 -8.70 10.01 1.95
CA ARG A 367 -10.00 10.18 2.64
C ARG A 367 -9.87 10.82 4.01
N SER A 368 -8.70 10.75 4.66
CA SER A 368 -8.52 11.40 5.98
C SER A 368 -8.64 12.93 5.89
N LYS A 369 -8.26 13.52 4.74
CA LYS A 369 -8.25 14.97 4.50
C LYS A 369 -9.30 15.42 3.47
N ILE A 370 -9.49 14.66 2.40
CA ILE A 370 -10.41 15.00 1.29
C ILE A 370 -11.77 14.38 1.61
N LYS A 371 -12.75 15.24 1.91
CA LYS A 371 -14.10 14.84 2.37
C LYS A 371 -15.23 15.25 1.43
N ASP A 372 -14.97 16.23 0.58
CA ASP A 372 -15.90 16.88 -0.35
C ASP A 372 -16.09 16.11 -1.66
N LYS A 373 -15.24 15.12 -1.94
CA LYS A 373 -15.30 14.32 -3.16
C LYS A 373 -14.97 12.83 -2.94
N PRO A 374 -15.46 11.93 -3.80
CA PRO A 374 -15.17 10.51 -3.67
C PRO A 374 -13.70 10.19 -3.94
N VAL A 375 -13.10 9.41 -3.04
CA VAL A 375 -11.80 8.75 -3.25
C VAL A 375 -12.06 7.25 -3.33
N ARG A 376 -11.64 6.59 -4.42
CA ARG A 376 -12.03 5.21 -4.72
C ARG A 376 -10.84 4.35 -5.11
N HIS A 377 -10.98 3.06 -4.84
CA HIS A 377 -10.05 2.08 -5.37
C HIS A 377 -10.44 1.73 -6.82
N ILE A 378 -9.46 1.57 -7.72
CA ILE A 378 -9.71 1.29 -9.15
C ILE A 378 -10.59 0.04 -9.36
N ALA A 379 -10.41 -1.00 -8.54
CA ALA A 379 -11.26 -2.21 -8.56
C ALA A 379 -12.77 -1.89 -8.44
N GLU A 380 -13.13 -0.94 -7.57
CA GLU A 380 -14.53 -0.57 -7.34
C GLU A 380 -15.11 0.16 -8.56
N VAL A 381 -14.28 0.98 -9.21
CA VAL A 381 -14.63 1.74 -10.41
C VAL A 381 -14.85 0.78 -11.59
N ILE A 382 -13.93 -0.19 -11.78
CA ILE A 382 -14.03 -1.20 -12.84
C ILE A 382 -15.28 -2.06 -12.66
N ARG A 383 -15.52 -2.59 -11.45
CA ARG A 383 -16.72 -3.39 -11.16
C ARG A 383 -17.99 -2.63 -11.55
N GLU A 384 -18.09 -1.36 -11.20
CA GLU A 384 -19.29 -0.57 -11.52
C GLU A 384 -19.43 -0.27 -13.01
N ALA A 385 -18.32 -0.08 -13.73
CA ALA A 385 -18.31 0.06 -15.17
C ALA A 385 -18.83 -1.22 -15.87
N MET A 386 -18.39 -2.39 -15.39
CA MET A 386 -18.80 -3.69 -15.91
C MET A 386 -20.26 -4.04 -15.61
N LYS A 387 -20.82 -3.53 -14.50
CA LYS A 387 -22.23 -3.75 -14.12
C LYS A 387 -23.22 -2.84 -14.87
N GLY A 388 -22.77 -1.96 -15.77
CA GLY A 388 -23.64 -1.00 -16.49
C GLY A 388 -24.89 -1.65 -17.11
N ASP A 389 -26.08 -1.13 -16.75
CA ASP A 389 -27.44 -1.62 -17.08
C ASP A 389 -27.68 -3.12 -16.79
N ARG A 390 -27.92 -3.46 -15.51
CA ARG A 390 -29.00 -4.40 -15.17
C ARG A 390 -30.22 -3.59 -14.75
N ARG A 391 -30.94 -3.03 -15.71
CA ARG A 391 -32.35 -2.63 -15.53
C ARG A 391 -33.19 -3.45 -16.48
#